data_AF-A0ABD5BNX3-F1
#
_entry.id   AF-A0ABD5BNX3-F1
#
_cell.length_a   1.000
_cell.length_b   1.000
_cell.length_c   1.000
_cell.angle_alpha   90.00
_cell.angle_beta   90.00
_cell.angle_gamma   90.00
#
_symmetry.space_group_name_H-M   'P 1'
#
loop_
_entity.id
_entity.type
_entity.pdbx_description
1 polymer ?
#
loop_
_entity_poly.entity_id
_entity_poly.type
_entity_poly.pdbx_seq_one_letter_code
_entity_poly.pdbx_strand_id
1 'polypeptide(L)'
;MTETTLHYIFDPLCGWCYGAVPLVKAAQSLPGLKIVPHAGGMMTGNNRRQITDEWRNYVIPHDKRIAEMTGQPFGEAYVNGLLR
;
A
#
# COMPACT_ATOMS: atom_id res chain seq x y z
N MET A 1 22.92 -22.34 7.30
CA MET A 1 21.96 -21.52 8.08
C MET A 1 20.62 -21.62 7.38
N THR A 2 19.54 -21.93 8.10
CA THR A 2 18.18 -21.97 7.53
C THR A 2 17.71 -20.55 7.24
N GLU A 3 17.30 -20.29 6.00
CA GLU A 3 16.76 -19.01 5.54
C GLU A 3 15.31 -18.88 6.02
N THR A 4 15.00 -17.87 6.83
CA THR A 4 13.62 -17.58 7.26
C THR A 4 12.92 -16.85 6.12
N THR A 5 11.66 -17.21 5.83
CA THR A 5 10.87 -16.54 4.79
C THR A 5 9.76 -15.68 5.38
N LEU A 6 9.73 -14.39 5.03
CA LEU A 6 8.63 -13.47 5.27
C LEU A 6 7.77 -13.38 4.01
N HIS A 7 6.54 -13.89 4.09
CA HIS A 7 5.55 -13.74 3.04
C HIS A 7 4.83 -12.39 3.19
N TYR A 8 4.98 -11.51 2.20
CA TYR A 8 4.35 -10.19 2.18
C TYR A 8 3.17 -10.20 1.22
N ILE A 9 1.96 -10.39 1.75
CA ILE A 9 0.72 -10.29 0.98
C ILE A 9 0.29 -8.83 0.93
N PHE A 10 0.19 -8.27 -0.28
CA PHE A 10 -0.07 -6.84 -0.46
C PHE A 10 -0.89 -6.56 -1.72
N ASP A 11 -1.36 -5.33 -1.86
CA ASP A 11 -1.90 -4.83 -3.13
C ASP A 11 -1.32 -3.44 -3.43
N PRO A 12 -0.91 -3.13 -4.67
CA PRO A 12 -0.40 -1.80 -5.03
C PRO A 12 -1.38 -0.66 -4.79
N LEU A 13 -2.69 -0.93 -4.80
CA LEU A 13 -3.74 0.06 -4.56
C LEU A 13 -4.17 0.12 -3.08
N CYS A 14 -3.55 -0.67 -2.19
CA CYS A 14 -3.85 -0.63 -0.76
C CYS A 14 -3.04 0.47 -0.07
N GLY A 15 -3.72 1.50 0.43
CA GLY A 15 -3.08 2.61 1.14
C GLY A 15 -2.25 2.15 2.36
N TRP A 16 -2.71 1.16 3.13
CA TRP A 16 -1.94 0.64 4.25
C TRP A 16 -0.72 -0.19 3.82
N CYS A 17 -0.77 -0.84 2.65
CA CYS A 17 0.42 -1.47 2.08
C CYS A 17 1.46 -0.40 1.69
N TYR A 18 1.03 0.74 1.14
CA TYR A 18 1.89 1.89 0.91
C TYR A 18 2.49 2.45 2.22
N GLY A 19 1.65 2.60 3.25
CA GLY A 19 2.07 2.97 4.61
C GLY A 19 3.16 2.05 5.20
N ALA A 20 3.08 0.75 4.90
CA ALA A 20 4.00 -0.27 5.40
C ALA A 20 5.30 -0.42 4.58
N VAL A 21 5.47 0.25 3.43
CA VAL A 21 6.68 0.13 2.59
C VAL A 21 7.99 0.34 3.37
N PRO A 22 8.11 1.30 4.32
CA PRO A 22 9.32 1.43 5.12
C PRO A 22 9.66 0.18 5.94
N LEU A 23 8.63 -0.54 6.44
CA LEU A 23 8.82 -1.79 7.18
C LEU A 23 9.32 -2.91 6.27
N VAL A 24 8.78 -3.00 5.05
CA VAL A 24 9.25 -3.98 4.05
C VAL A 24 10.71 -3.71 3.68
N LYS A 25 11.09 -2.45 3.50
CA LYS A 25 12.49 -2.04 3.25
C LYS A 25 13.41 -2.39 4.43
N ALA A 26 12.96 -2.17 5.66
CA ALA A 26 13.70 -2.56 6.86
C ALA A 26 13.85 -4.09 6.96
N ALA A 27 12.82 -4.85 6.60
CA ALA A 27 12.92 -6.30 6.56
C ALA A 27 13.89 -6.80 5.48
N GLN A 28 13.96 -6.13 4.33
CA GLN A 28 14.89 -6.48 3.24
C GLN A 28 16.37 -6.35 3.63
N SER A 29 16.70 -5.55 4.65
CA SER A 29 18.09 -5.40 5.11
C SER A 29 18.52 -6.45 6.14
N LEU A 30 17.61 -7.33 6.59
CA LEU A 30 17.90 -8.35 7.60
C LEU A 30 18.65 -9.54 6.99
N PRO A 31 19.85 -9.89 7.47
CA PRO A 31 20.60 -11.04 6.97
C PRO A 31 19.83 -12.35 7.21
N GLY A 32 19.76 -13.19 6.17
CA GLY A 32 19.09 -14.50 6.25
C GLY A 32 17.56 -14.45 6.24
N LEU A 33 16.95 -13.27 6.00
CA LEU A 33 15.51 -13.13 5.79
C LEU A 33 15.19 -12.99 4.29
N LYS A 34 14.48 -13.98 3.73
CA LYS A 34 13.92 -13.91 2.38
C LYS A 34 12.55 -13.26 2.42
N ILE A 35 12.31 -12.28 1.55
CA ILE A 35 10.97 -11.71 1.38
C ILE A 35 10.35 -12.21 0.09
N VAL A 36 9.14 -12.75 0.20
CA VAL A 36 8.36 -13.25 -0.94
C VAL A 36 7.08 -12.42 -1.04
N PRO A 37 6.98 -11.50 -2.02
CA PRO A 37 5.78 -10.70 -2.24
C PRO A 37 4.69 -11.52 -2.94
N HIS A 38 3.45 -11.36 -2.49
CA HIS A 38 2.25 -11.96 -3.08
C HIS A 38 1.21 -10.87 -3.34
N ALA A 39 0.85 -10.65 -4.61
CA ALA A 39 -0.18 -9.69 -4.97
C ALA A 39 -1.58 -10.26 -4.67
N GLY A 40 -2.32 -9.61 -3.78
CA GLY A 40 -3.63 -10.06 -3.29
C GLY A 40 -4.80 -9.73 -4.22
N GLY A 41 -4.64 -8.78 -5.16
CA GLY A 41 -5.66 -8.46 -6.16
C GLY A 41 -6.92 -7.78 -5.59
N MET A 42 -6.74 -6.85 -4.65
CA MET A 42 -7.79 -6.16 -3.90
C MET A 42 -8.88 -5.55 -4.79
N MET A 43 -8.50 -4.93 -5.91
CA MET A 43 -9.42 -4.24 -6.83
C MET A 43 -9.44 -4.89 -8.22
N THR A 44 -9.59 -6.21 -8.27
CA THR A 44 -9.62 -6.99 -9.52
C THR A 44 -10.99 -7.63 -9.76
N GLY A 45 -11.26 -8.03 -11.01
CA GLY A 45 -12.54 -8.65 -11.40
C GLY A 45 -13.76 -7.81 -11.00
N ASN A 46 -14.70 -8.43 -10.28
CA ASN A 46 -15.91 -7.78 -9.79
C ASN A 46 -15.65 -6.74 -8.67
N ASN A 47 -14.46 -6.72 -8.09
CA ASN A 47 -14.06 -5.78 -7.04
C ASN A 47 -13.38 -4.51 -7.59
N ARG A 48 -13.28 -4.36 -8.91
CA ARG A 48 -12.76 -3.13 -9.54
C ARG A 48 -13.58 -1.93 -9.09
N ARG A 49 -12.90 -0.83 -8.81
CA ARG A 49 -13.52 0.45 -8.45
C ARG A 49 -13.24 1.47 -9.55
N GLN A 50 -14.29 2.16 -9.99
CA GLN A 50 -14.11 3.39 -10.75
C GLN A 50 -13.79 4.52 -9.79
N ILE A 51 -12.96 5.45 -10.25
CA ILE A 51 -12.72 6.68 -9.51
C ILE A 51 -13.95 7.56 -9.70
N THR A 52 -14.68 7.76 -8.62
CA THR A 52 -15.87 8.62 -8.51
C THR A 52 -15.70 9.53 -7.30
N ASP A 53 -16.53 10.57 -7.17
CA ASP A 53 -16.53 11.44 -5.99
C ASP A 53 -16.76 10.65 -4.69
N GLU A 54 -17.63 9.64 -4.72
CA GLU A 54 -17.87 8.74 -3.58
C GLU A 54 -16.59 7.98 -3.21
N TRP A 55 -15.91 7.41 -4.21
CA TRP A 55 -14.67 6.67 -3.99
C TRP A 55 -13.56 7.59 -3.47
N ARG A 56 -13.43 8.80 -4.03
CA ARG A 56 -12.52 9.84 -3.55
C ARG A 56 -12.78 10.16 -2.08
N ASN A 57 -14.03 10.43 -1.71
CA ASN A 57 -14.43 10.76 -0.35
C ASN A 57 -14.19 9.59 0.62
N TYR A 58 -14.25 8.35 0.14
CA TYR A 58 -13.85 7.18 0.90
C TYR A 58 -12.34 7.10 1.10
N VAL A 59 -11.52 7.31 0.07
CA VAL A 59 -10.06 7.11 0.11
C VAL A 59 -9.32 8.22 0.87
N ILE A 60 -9.69 9.49 0.66
CA ILE A 60 -8.94 10.64 1.20
C ILE A 60 -8.75 10.61 2.74
N PRO A 61 -9.77 10.29 3.56
CA PRO A 61 -9.58 10.19 5.01
C PRO A 61 -8.58 9.10 5.43
N HIS A 62 -8.53 7.99 4.69
CA HIS A 62 -7.58 6.92 4.96
C HIS A 62 -6.15 7.37 4.63
N ASP A 63 -5.95 8.01 3.48
CA ASP A 63 -4.64 8.53 3.07
C ASP A 63 -4.09 9.55 4.07
N LYS A 64 -4.94 10.45 4.58
CA LYS A 64 -4.56 11.39 5.65
C LYS A 64 -4.07 10.66 6.89
N ARG A 65 -4.83 9.66 7.36
CA ARG A 65 -4.46 8.88 8.54
C ARG A 65 -3.17 8.08 8.33
N ILE A 66 -2.97 7.52 7.13
CA ILE A 66 -1.73 6.83 6.77
C ILE A 66 -0.55 7.80 6.82
N ALA A 67 -0.69 8.99 6.24
CA ALA A 67 0.35 10.03 6.26
C ALA A 67 0.69 10.44 7.70
N GLU A 68 -0.32 10.70 8.53
CA GLU A 68 -0.15 11.06 9.95
C GLU A 68 0.60 9.98 10.75
N MET A 69 0.27 8.70 10.51
CA MET A 69 0.85 7.59 11.28
C MET A 69 2.21 7.12 10.77
N THR A 70 2.48 7.26 9.47
CA THR A 70 3.65 6.64 8.82
C THR A 70 4.63 7.64 8.22
N GLY A 71 4.23 8.91 8.08
CA GLY A 71 5.01 9.93 7.38
C GLY A 71 5.06 9.74 5.86
N GLN A 72 4.35 8.76 5.31
CA GLN A 72 4.37 8.51 3.87
C GLN A 72 3.67 9.63 3.09
N PRO A 73 4.29 10.15 2.01
CA PRO A 73 3.76 11.29 1.28
C PRO A 73 2.63 10.92 0.31
N PHE A 74 1.60 11.76 0.25
CA PHE A 74 0.58 11.69 -0.80
C PHE A 74 0.65 12.97 -1.64
N GLY A 75 1.06 12.84 -2.89
CA GLY A 75 1.36 13.98 -3.76
C GLY A 75 0.12 14.65 -4.36
N GLU A 76 0.25 15.91 -4.76
CA GLU A 76 -0.85 16.68 -5.35
C GLU A 76 -1.40 16.04 -6.63
N ALA A 77 -0.54 15.52 -7.52
CA ALA A 77 -0.98 14.86 -8.75
C ALA A 77 -1.83 13.59 -8.48
N TYR A 78 -1.62 12.94 -7.33
CA TYR A 78 -2.47 11.84 -6.90
C TYR A 78 -3.79 12.38 -6.32
N VAL A 79 -3.70 13.31 -5.37
CA VAL A 79 -4.88 13.83 -4.67
C VAL A 79 -5.80 14.62 -5.59
N ASN A 80 -5.30 15.48 -6.46
CA ASN A 80 -6.11 16.38 -7.32
C ASN A 80 -6.06 16.04 -8.81
N GLY A 81 -5.24 15.06 -9.21
CA GLY A 81 -5.18 14.54 -10.57
C GLY A 81 -5.86 13.18 -10.66
N LEU A 82 -5.25 12.14 -10.11
CA LEU A 82 -5.75 10.76 -10.22
C LEU A 82 -7.10 10.57 -9.54
N LEU A 83 -7.26 11.05 -8.29
CA LEU A 83 -8.49 10.85 -7.53
C LEU A 83 -9.61 11.83 -7.87
N ARG A 84 -9.44 12.69 -8.89
CA ARG A 84 -10.41 13.72 -9.26
C ARG A 84 -11.61 13.15 -10.00
#